data_AF-A0A804MN98-F1
#
_entry.id   AF-A0A804MN98-F1
#
_cell.length_a   1.000
_cell.length_b   1.000
_cell.length_c   1.000
_cell.angle_alpha   90.00
_cell.angle_beta   90.00
_cell.angle_gamma   90.00
#
_symmetry.space_group_name_H-M   'P 1'
#
loop_
_entity.id
_entity.type
_entity.pdbx_description
1 polymer ?
#
loop_
_entity_poly.entity_id
_entity_poly.type
_entity_poly.pdbx_seq_one_letter_code
_entity_poly.pdbx_strand_id
1 'polypeptide(L)'
;MSISGPHLGYWYSSNSLFNSGLWLLKKLKNAQCIHQLTFSDDQDPHNTYFYKLCKLKTLENFKNIILLSSPQDGYVPYHSARMELCPAASSD
;
A
#
# COMPACT_ATOMS: atom_id res chain seq x y z
N MET A 1 6.64 -9.13 13.18
CA MET A 1 6.88 -9.75 11.86
C MET A 1 5.63 -9.54 11.03
N SER A 2 5.73 -8.92 9.85
CA SER A 2 4.64 -8.81 8.87
C SER A 2 5.13 -9.51 7.62
N ILE A 3 4.42 -10.53 7.16
CA ILE A 3 4.79 -11.32 5.98
C ILE A 3 3.88 -10.88 4.84
N SER A 4 4.47 -10.44 3.72
CA SER A 4 3.74 -9.96 2.54
C SER A 4 2.69 -8.89 2.86
N GLY A 5 2.97 -7.97 3.78
CA GLY A 5 2.05 -6.86 4.05
C GLY A 5 2.12 -5.81 2.94
N PRO A 6 1.01 -5.14 2.56
CA PRO A 6 1.04 -4.01 1.65
C PRO A 6 1.63 -2.78 2.37
N HIS A 7 2.94 -2.78 2.63
CA HIS A 7 3.62 -1.77 3.44
C HIS A 7 3.48 -0.35 2.86
N LEU A 8 3.35 -0.25 1.54
CA LEU A 8 3.06 1.00 0.81
C LEU A 8 1.62 1.02 0.28
N GLY A 9 0.70 0.26 0.87
CA GLY A 9 -0.69 0.14 0.40
C GLY A 9 -0.83 -0.47 -0.99
N TYR A 10 -1.94 -0.14 -1.66
CA TYR A 10 -2.37 -0.67 -2.96
C TYR A 10 -2.36 0.36 -4.09
N TRP A 11 -1.65 1.48 -3.92
CA TRP A 11 -1.73 2.64 -4.81
C TRP A 11 -1.48 2.29 -6.29
N TYR A 12 -0.39 1.59 -6.60
CA TYR A 12 -0.01 1.19 -7.97
C TYR A 12 -0.15 -0.31 -8.22
N SER A 13 -1.20 -0.94 -7.68
CA SER A 13 -1.46 -2.36 -7.92
C SER A 13 -1.66 -2.63 -9.41
N SER A 14 -0.90 -3.58 -9.98
CA SER A 14 -0.99 -3.97 -11.39
C SER A 14 -2.11 -4.98 -11.68
N ASN A 15 -2.72 -5.57 -10.66
CA ASN A 15 -3.78 -6.56 -10.82
C ASN A 15 -5.15 -5.88 -10.94
N SER A 16 -5.65 -5.78 -12.17
CA SER A 16 -6.94 -5.14 -12.49
C SER A 16 -8.13 -5.83 -11.83
N LEU A 17 -8.13 -7.16 -11.70
CA LEU A 17 -9.19 -7.91 -11.04
C LEU A 17 -9.24 -7.56 -9.55
N PHE A 18 -8.08 -7.54 -8.90
CA PHE A 18 -7.98 -7.16 -7.49
C PHE A 18 -8.41 -5.70 -7.28
N ASN A 19 -7.95 -4.77 -8.13
CA ASN A 19 -8.33 -3.37 -8.03
C ASN A 19 -9.83 -3.16 -8.19
N SER A 20 -10.46 -3.88 -9.11
CA SER A 20 -11.91 -3.86 -9.31
C SER A 20 -12.65 -4.37 -8.06
N GLY A 21 -12.16 -5.47 -7.46
CA GLY A 21 -12.68 -5.98 -6.19
C GLY A 21 -12.52 -4.98 -5.04
N LEU A 22 -11.36 -4.33 -4.95
CA LEU A 22 -11.08 -3.32 -3.93
C LEU A 22 -11.98 -2.10 -4.07
N TRP A 23 -12.21 -1.62 -5.30
CA TRP A 23 -13.16 -0.55 -5.59
C TRP A 23 -14.59 -0.92 -5.18
N LEU A 24 -15.01 -2.15 -5.47
CA LEU A 24 -16.31 -2.65 -5.05
C LEU A 24 -16.42 -2.70 -3.52
N LEU A 25 -15.40 -3.20 -2.83
CA LEU A 25 -15.36 -3.24 -1.37
C LEU A 25 -15.38 -1.83 -0.75
N LYS A 26 -14.68 -0.86 -1.34
CA LYS A 26 -14.75 0.55 -0.91
C LYS A 26 -16.18 1.07 -1.01
N LYS A 27 -16.86 0.81 -2.13
CA LYS A 27 -18.26 1.24 -2.31
C LYS A 27 -19.23 0.56 -1.35
N LEU A 28 -19.05 -0.74 -1.10
CA LEU A 28 -19.99 -1.53 -0.30
C LEU A 28 -19.77 -1.39 1.21
N LYS A 29 -18.53 -1.40 1.66
CA LYS A 29 -18.18 -1.35 3.08
C LYS A 29 -17.87 0.07 3.57
N ASN A 30 -17.47 0.97 2.67
CA ASN A 30 -17.03 2.34 2.97
C ASN A 30 -16.08 2.41 4.19
N ALA A 31 -15.23 1.38 4.33
CA ALA A 31 -14.37 1.25 5.49
C ALA A 31 -13.16 2.17 5.33
N GLN A 32 -12.95 3.07 6.29
CA GLN A 32 -11.86 4.05 6.27
C GLN A 32 -10.50 3.42 6.00
N CYS A 33 -10.21 2.25 6.58
CA CYS A 33 -8.94 1.56 6.36
C CYS A 33 -8.69 1.22 4.88
N ILE A 34 -9.73 0.95 4.10
CA ILE A 34 -9.58 0.65 2.67
C ILE A 34 -9.24 1.94 1.89
N HIS A 35 -9.83 3.07 2.28
CA HIS A 35 -9.46 4.37 1.71
C HIS A 35 -8.01 4.72 2.02
N GLN A 36 -7.57 4.50 3.26
CA GLN A 36 -6.18 4.69 3.67
C GLN A 36 -5.23 3.77 2.91
N LEU A 37 -5.55 2.47 2.81
CA LEU A 37 -4.77 1.49 2.05
C LEU A 37 -4.67 1.79 0.55
N THR A 38 -5.53 2.65 0.01
CA THR A 38 -5.55 3.02 -1.41
C THR A 38 -5.22 4.49 -1.66
N PHE A 39 -4.69 5.20 -0.66
CA PHE A 39 -4.31 6.62 -0.77
C PHE A 39 -5.46 7.50 -1.27
N SER A 40 -6.69 7.19 -0.85
CA SER A 40 -7.89 7.93 -1.25
C SER A 40 -8.69 8.43 -0.04
N ASP A 41 -8.06 8.46 1.12
CA ASP A 41 -8.59 9.08 2.33
C ASP A 41 -8.45 10.61 2.30
N ASP A 42 -7.61 11.14 1.42
CA ASP A 42 -7.48 12.57 1.10
C ASP A 42 -7.20 12.76 -0.40
N GLN A 43 -7.47 13.96 -0.93
CA GLN A 43 -7.12 14.31 -2.31
C GLN A 43 -5.65 14.72 -2.44
N ASP A 44 -5.08 15.33 -1.39
CA ASP A 44 -3.67 15.67 -1.33
C ASP A 44 -2.89 14.45 -0.79
N PRO A 45 -1.98 13.86 -1.58
CA PRO A 45 -1.16 12.72 -1.15
C PRO A 45 -0.43 12.98 0.18
N HIS A 46 -0.02 14.21 0.45
CA HIS A 46 0.69 14.58 1.68
C HIS A 46 -0.21 14.56 2.93
N ASN A 47 -1.53 14.64 2.74
CA ASN A 47 -2.50 14.58 3.82
C ASN A 47 -3.04 13.18 4.09
N THR A 48 -2.71 12.21 3.22
CA THR A 48 -3.09 10.80 3.42
C THR A 48 -2.48 10.22 4.70
N TYR A 49 -3.20 9.26 5.29
CA TYR A 49 -2.77 8.56 6.50
C TYR A 49 -1.39 7.92 6.34
N PHE A 50 -1.13 7.24 5.22
CA PHE A 50 0.17 6.59 4.98
C PHE A 50 1.31 7.60 4.90
N TYR A 51 1.12 8.74 4.22
CA TYR A 51 2.16 9.76 4.17
C TYR A 51 2.51 10.30 5.57
N LYS A 52 1.49 10.59 6.37
CA LYS A 52 1.66 11.02 7.77
C LYS A 52 2.35 9.94 8.62
N LEU A 53 1.99 8.67 8.43
CA LEU A 53 2.60 7.53 9.12
C LEU A 53 4.10 7.43 8.83
N CYS A 54 4.52 7.67 7.58
CA CYS A 54 5.94 7.68 7.20
C CYS A 54 6.76 8.75 7.94
N LYS A 55 6.14 9.85 8.40
CA LYS A 55 6.84 10.89 9.17
C LYS A 55 7.13 10.49 10.63
N LEU A 56 6.47 9.46 11.16
CA LEU A 56 6.61 9.04 12.56
C LEU A 56 7.89 8.23 12.86
N LYS A 57 8.82 8.09 11.90
CA LYS A 57 10.12 7.38 12.05
C LYS A 57 10.01 5.99 12.71
N THR A 58 8.93 5.25 12.44
CA THR A 58 8.64 4.00 13.16
C THR A 58 9.62 2.87 12.87
N LEU A 59 10.24 2.86 11.70
CA LEU A 59 11.17 1.82 11.26
C LEU A 59 12.47 1.78 12.08
N GLU A 60 12.88 2.89 12.69
CA GLU A 60 14.13 2.97 13.47
C GLU A 60 14.07 2.12 14.75
N ASN A 61 12.87 1.73 15.19
CA ASN A 61 12.66 0.87 16.34
C ASN A 61 13.02 -0.61 16.09
N PHE A 62 13.23 -1.00 14.84
CA PHE A 62 13.52 -2.39 14.47
C PHE A 62 15.00 -2.59 14.19
N LYS A 63 15.62 -3.56 14.90
CA LYS A 63 17.02 -3.95 14.65
C LYS A 63 17.23 -4.54 13.26
N ASN A 64 16.27 -5.33 12.79
CA ASN A 64 16.29 -5.95 11.46
C ASN A 64 14.92 -5.80 10.82
N ILE A 65 14.90 -5.42 9.55
CA ILE A 65 13.70 -5.36 8.73
C ILE A 65 13.94 -6.29 7.55
N ILE A 66 13.13 -7.35 7.47
CA ILE A 66 13.16 -8.31 6.37
C ILE A 66 11.89 -8.10 5.56
N LEU A 67 12.05 -7.73 4.31
CA LEU A 67 10.95 -7.51 3.38
C LEU A 67 10.84 -8.74 2.47
N LEU A 68 9.66 -9.36 2.46
CA LEU A 68 9.38 -10.56 1.67
C LEU A 68 8.19 -10.31 0.76
N SER A 69 8.34 -10.72 -0.50
CA SER A 69 7.30 -10.64 -1.53
C SER A 69 7.32 -11.90 -2.37
N SER A 70 6.16 -12.29 -2.89
CA SER A 70 6.04 -13.36 -3.88
C SER A 70 5.53 -12.77 -5.19
N PRO A 71 6.19 -13.00 -6.35
CA PRO A 71 5.63 -12.62 -7.65
C PRO A 71 4.30 -13.32 -7.96
N GLN A 72 4.02 -14.45 -7.31
CA GLN A 72 2.76 -15.18 -7.47
C GLN A 72 1.64 -14.65 -6.54
N ASP A 73 1.94 -13.69 -5.66
CA ASP A 73 0.93 -13.03 -4.84
C ASP A 73 0.10 -12.07 -5.71
N GLY A 74 -1.13 -12.49 -6.00
CA GLY A 74 -2.09 -11.68 -6.76
C GLY A 74 -2.81 -10.60 -5.94
N TYR A 75 -2.60 -10.57 -4.62
CA TYR A 75 -3.29 -9.64 -3.71
C TYR A 75 -2.39 -8.45 -3.37
N VAL A 76 -1.17 -8.71 -2.90
CA VAL A 76 -0.28 -7.65 -2.42
C VAL A 76 0.70 -7.24 -3.53
N PRO A 77 0.72 -5.94 -3.93
CA PRO A 77 1.62 -5.49 -4.97
C PRO A 77 3.07 -5.72 -4.60
N TYR A 78 3.83 -6.26 -5.54
CA TYR A 78 5.23 -6.65 -5.34
C TYR A 78 6.10 -5.52 -4.78
N HIS A 79 5.98 -4.33 -5.38
CA HIS A 79 6.72 -3.14 -4.95
C HIS A 79 6.32 -2.67 -3.55
N SER A 80 5.06 -2.88 -3.15
CA SER A 80 4.54 -2.50 -1.84
C SER A 80 5.12 -3.38 -0.74
N ALA A 81 5.15 -4.71 -0.94
CA ALA A 81 5.73 -5.65 0.03
C ALA A 81 7.24 -5.47 0.24
N ARG A 82 7.96 -4.96 -0.78
CA ARG A 82 9.41 -4.73 -0.76
C ARG A 82 9.84 -3.30 -0.52
N MET A 83 8.90 -2.36 -0.35
CA MET A 83 9.19 -0.93 -0.31
C MET A 83 10.09 -0.48 -1.49
N GLU A 84 9.76 -0.96 -2.69
CA GLU A 84 10.54 -0.74 -3.91
C GLU A 84 9.86 0.30 -4.80
N LEU A 85 10.64 1.10 -5.53
CA LEU A 85 10.11 2.04 -6.51
C LEU A 85 9.51 1.26 -7.69
N CYS A 86 8.30 1.61 -8.11
CA CYS A 86 7.69 1.04 -9.30
C CYS A 86 7.71 2.03 -10.47
N PRO A 87 7.62 1.54 -11.73
CA PRO A 87 7.63 2.41 -12.90
C PRO A 87 6.52 3.47 -12.89
N ALA A 88 5.31 3.11 -12.42
CA ALA A 88 4.18 4.04 -12.33
C ALA A 88 4.45 5.18 -11.34
N ALA A 89 5.09 4.89 -10.19
CA ALA A 89 5.48 5.92 -9.24
C ALA A 89 6.65 6.79 -9.71
N SER A 90 7.41 6.33 -10.71
CA SER A 90 8.52 7.10 -11.28
C SER A 90 8.06 8.14 -12.31
N SER A 91 6.81 8.05 -12.77
CA SER A 91 6.21 8.97 -13.74
C SER A 91 5.34 10.06 -13.12
N ASP A 92 5.20 10.07 -11.80
CA ASP A 92 4.43 11.08 -11.04
C ASP A 92 5.32 12.25 -10.61
#